data_AF-A0A846HAC7-F1
#
_entry.id   AF-A0A846HAC7-F1
#
_cell.length_a   1.000
_cell.length_b   1.000
_cell.length_c   1.000
_cell.angle_alpha   90.00
_cell.angle_beta   90.00
_cell.angle_gamma   90.00
#
_symmetry.space_group_name_H-M   'P 1'
#
loop_
_entity.id
_entity.type
_entity.pdbx_description
1 polymer ?
#
loop_
_entity_poly.entity_id
_entity_poly.type
_entity_poly.pdbx_seq_one_letter_code
_entity_poly.pdbx_strand_id
1 'polypeptide(L)'
;MAVWPAIWLVGTGHTWPENGEIDIIEEVNSTPSANNSNQSTLHTRKGCVQNVPHILHPDCNANNAFTGCGIMGPEGSFGHGFNQNGGGAYACEWIYDQTIKIWFWKRADIPANVLGDSPDPNTWGTPYVSFNPCPGYFKDMEMVVNTTLCGDWAGNVFPGGLEKCGGYLWDTKNNPKFRDAYFLIRSVRIFTQKPT
;
A
#
# COMPACT_ATOMS: atom_id res chain seq x y z
N MET A 1 -16.66 -2.95 6.76
CA MET A 1 -16.95 -1.54 6.36
C MET A 1 -16.80 -1.45 4.85
N ALA A 2 -17.26 -0.40 4.15
CA ALA A 2 -17.22 -0.33 2.68
C ALA A 2 -16.08 0.58 2.16
N VAL A 3 -14.95 0.59 2.85
CA VAL A 3 -13.83 1.53 2.64
C VAL A 3 -12.67 0.88 1.91
N TRP A 4 -11.94 1.69 1.16
CA TRP A 4 -10.70 1.32 0.48
C TRP A 4 -9.72 2.50 0.55
N PRO A 5 -9.01 2.63 1.68
CA PRO A 5 -7.95 3.61 1.82
C PRO A 5 -6.65 3.13 1.17
N ALA A 6 -5.93 4.05 0.54
CA ALA A 6 -4.63 3.77 -0.06
C ALA A 6 -3.63 4.94 0.14
N ILE A 7 -2.37 4.59 0.33
CA ILE A 7 -1.20 5.46 0.17
C ILE A 7 -0.24 4.76 -0.78
N TRP A 8 -0.05 5.33 -1.96
CA TRP A 8 0.53 4.63 -3.09
C TRP A 8 1.28 5.59 -4.01
N LEU A 9 2.05 5.02 -4.92
CA LEU A 9 2.79 5.75 -5.95
C LEU A 9 2.28 5.30 -7.32
N VAL A 10 2.05 6.24 -8.23
CA VAL A 10 1.64 5.93 -9.61
C VAL A 10 2.53 6.63 -10.61
N GLY A 11 2.99 5.89 -11.62
CA GLY A 11 3.78 6.46 -12.70
C GLY A 11 2.95 7.37 -13.59
N THR A 12 3.44 8.58 -13.84
CA THR A 12 2.76 9.59 -14.67
C THR A 12 3.29 9.59 -16.11
N GLY A 13 2.58 10.24 -17.03
CA GLY A 13 3.05 10.43 -18.42
C GLY A 13 2.66 9.32 -19.42
N HIS A 14 2.08 8.21 -18.96
CA HIS A 14 1.54 7.14 -19.81
C HIS A 14 0.23 6.58 -19.25
N THR A 15 -0.50 5.81 -20.07
CA THR A 15 -1.68 5.08 -19.59
C THR A 15 -1.26 4.02 -18.58
N TRP A 16 -1.91 4.01 -17.42
CA TRP A 16 -1.72 2.93 -16.44
C TRP A 16 -1.94 1.55 -17.10
N PRO A 17 -1.12 0.52 -16.82
CA PRO A 17 -0.03 0.45 -15.83
C PRO A 17 1.38 0.62 -16.46
N GLU A 18 1.53 1.33 -17.59
CA GLU A 18 2.78 1.33 -18.37
C GLU A 18 4.00 1.87 -17.60
N ASN A 19 3.80 2.84 -16.71
CA ASN A 19 4.84 3.39 -15.83
C ASN A 19 4.74 2.89 -14.38
N GLY A 20 3.96 1.83 -14.16
CA GLY A 20 3.89 1.12 -12.90
C GLY A 20 3.12 1.82 -11.77
N GLU A 21 2.86 1.05 -10.74
CA GLU A 21 2.18 1.43 -9.50
C GLU A 21 2.80 0.69 -8.31
N ILE A 22 2.97 1.39 -7.20
CA ILE A 22 3.50 0.83 -5.94
C ILE A 22 2.52 1.16 -4.81
N ASP A 23 1.76 0.18 -4.37
CA ASP A 23 0.88 0.33 -3.21
C ASP A 23 1.67 0.10 -1.94
N ILE A 24 1.94 1.19 -1.23
CA ILE A 24 2.67 1.14 0.03
C ILE A 24 1.71 0.69 1.12
N ILE A 25 0.55 1.34 1.21
CA ILE A 25 -0.52 1.02 2.16
C ILE A 25 -1.81 0.85 1.37
N GLU A 26 -2.40 -0.33 1.39
CA GLU A 26 -3.69 -0.60 0.76
C GLU A 26 -4.38 -1.80 1.42
N GLU A 27 -5.68 -1.67 1.67
CA GLU A 27 -6.56 -2.79 1.94
C GLU A 27 -8.02 -2.35 1.81
N VAL A 28 -8.94 -3.31 1.79
CA VAL A 28 -10.37 -3.10 1.67
C VAL A 28 -11.16 -3.56 2.89
N ASN A 29 -12.30 -2.92 3.10
CA ASN A 29 -13.35 -3.32 4.02
C ASN A 29 -13.02 -3.46 5.52
N SER A 30 -11.77 -3.23 5.96
CA SER A 30 -11.31 -3.20 7.36
C SER A 30 -11.72 -4.43 8.19
N THR A 31 -11.95 -5.57 7.53
CA THR A 31 -12.35 -6.80 8.23
C THR A 31 -11.16 -7.34 9.05
N PRO A 32 -11.41 -8.06 10.16
CA PRO A 32 -10.35 -8.81 10.88
C PRO A 32 -9.66 -9.90 10.04
N SER A 33 -10.00 -10.01 8.75
CA SER A 33 -9.36 -10.92 7.82
C SER A 33 -7.90 -10.48 7.62
N ALA A 34 -6.99 -11.42 7.84
CA ALA A 34 -5.53 -11.24 7.77
C ALA A 34 -4.89 -10.39 8.89
N ASN A 35 -5.35 -10.53 10.15
CA ASN A 35 -4.63 -10.01 11.32
C ASN A 35 -4.36 -8.48 11.30
N ASN A 36 -5.26 -7.69 10.71
CA ASN A 36 -5.04 -6.25 10.50
C ASN A 36 -3.72 -5.95 9.77
N SER A 37 -3.34 -6.82 8.82
CA SER A 37 -2.17 -6.62 7.97
C SER A 37 -2.53 -5.80 6.75
N ASN A 38 -1.60 -4.93 6.38
CA ASN A 38 -1.61 -4.21 5.11
C ASN A 38 -1.33 -5.15 3.94
N GLN A 39 -1.85 -4.85 2.75
CA GLN A 39 -1.35 -5.45 1.52
C GLN A 39 -0.51 -4.41 0.77
N SER A 40 0.72 -4.76 0.42
CA SER A 40 1.53 -3.97 -0.52
C SER A 40 1.62 -4.69 -1.84
N THR A 41 1.39 -3.98 -2.92
CA THR A 41 1.24 -4.56 -4.26
C THR A 41 2.06 -3.75 -5.25
N LEU A 42 2.58 -4.42 -6.27
CA LEU A 42 3.04 -3.74 -7.48
C LEU A 42 2.10 -4.07 -8.64
N HIS A 43 1.80 -3.06 -9.44
CA HIS A 43 1.09 -3.22 -10.70
C HIS A 43 1.96 -2.72 -11.83
N THR A 44 2.09 -3.53 -12.88
CA THR A 44 2.93 -3.17 -14.03
C THR A 44 2.31 -3.63 -15.34
N ARG A 45 2.87 -3.17 -16.46
CA ARG A 45 2.70 -3.86 -17.76
C ARG A 45 3.27 -5.29 -17.72
N LYS A 46 2.94 -6.10 -18.74
CA LYS A 46 3.35 -7.52 -18.84
C LYS A 46 4.87 -7.68 -18.78
N GLY A 47 5.33 -8.70 -18.06
CA GLY A 47 6.74 -9.13 -18.03
C GLY A 47 7.45 -9.00 -16.68
N CYS A 48 6.76 -8.52 -15.65
CA CYS A 48 7.29 -8.41 -14.29
C CYS A 48 6.72 -9.52 -13.41
N VAL A 49 7.59 -10.42 -12.91
CA VAL A 49 7.20 -11.52 -12.03
C VAL A 49 8.09 -11.50 -10.79
N GLN A 50 7.46 -11.52 -9.62
CA GLN A 50 8.11 -11.54 -8.33
C GLN A 50 8.39 -12.97 -7.87
N ASN A 51 9.53 -13.14 -7.22
CA ASN A 51 9.89 -14.37 -6.53
C ASN A 51 10.40 -14.02 -5.13
N VAL A 52 9.48 -13.55 -4.29
CA VAL A 52 9.73 -13.19 -2.89
C VAL A 52 8.93 -14.11 -1.97
N PRO A 53 9.40 -14.38 -0.73
CA PRO A 53 8.66 -15.19 0.22
C PRO A 53 7.25 -14.62 0.47
N HIS A 54 6.25 -15.50 0.60
CA HIS A 54 4.87 -15.15 0.94
C HIS A 54 4.15 -14.24 -0.07
N ILE A 55 4.65 -14.13 -1.31
CA ILE A 55 3.94 -13.45 -2.38
C ILE A 55 2.57 -14.13 -2.61
N LEU A 56 1.51 -13.33 -2.67
CA LEU A 56 0.13 -13.79 -2.87
C LEU A 56 -0.10 -14.19 -4.32
N HIS A 57 0.37 -13.35 -5.25
CA HIS A 57 0.35 -13.58 -6.68
C HIS A 57 1.68 -13.09 -7.28
N PRO A 58 2.43 -13.91 -8.03
CA PRO A 58 3.77 -13.53 -8.46
C PRO A 58 3.79 -12.61 -9.68
N ASP A 59 2.80 -12.68 -10.59
CA ASP A 59 2.77 -11.86 -11.80
C ASP A 59 2.14 -10.49 -11.52
N CYS A 60 2.92 -9.41 -11.68
CA CYS A 60 2.51 -8.04 -11.39
C CYS A 60 1.59 -7.43 -12.46
N ASN A 61 1.44 -8.10 -13.61
CA ASN A 61 0.42 -7.76 -14.59
C ASN A 61 -0.83 -8.62 -14.46
N ALA A 62 -0.81 -9.81 -13.85
CA ALA A 62 -1.99 -10.65 -13.59
C ALA A 62 -3.15 -10.49 -14.60
N ASN A 63 -2.88 -10.74 -15.89
CA ASN A 63 -3.73 -10.42 -17.05
C ASN A 63 -3.90 -8.93 -17.41
N ASN A 64 -4.43 -8.10 -16.51
CA ASN A 64 -4.87 -6.71 -16.76
C ASN A 64 -4.42 -5.70 -15.69
N ALA A 65 -3.41 -6.09 -14.94
CA ALA A 65 -2.76 -5.47 -13.80
C ALA A 65 -3.60 -5.35 -12.53
N PHE A 66 -4.94 -5.32 -12.55
CA PHE A 66 -5.76 -5.06 -11.36
C PHE A 66 -5.47 -5.93 -10.12
N THR A 67 -5.00 -7.18 -10.27
CA THR A 67 -4.60 -8.01 -9.12
C THR A 67 -3.17 -7.71 -8.63
N GLY A 68 -2.27 -7.36 -9.55
CA GLY A 68 -0.87 -7.09 -9.25
C GLY A 68 -0.14 -8.26 -8.59
N CYS A 69 1.02 -7.95 -8.02
CA CYS A 69 1.82 -8.89 -7.25
C CYS A 69 1.97 -8.43 -5.79
N GLY A 70 1.04 -8.89 -4.96
CA GLY A 70 0.87 -8.44 -3.58
C GLY A 70 1.54 -9.31 -2.53
N ILE A 71 1.85 -8.71 -1.38
CA ILE A 71 2.28 -9.40 -0.16
C ILE A 71 1.56 -8.81 1.06
N MET A 72 1.24 -9.67 2.04
CA MET A 72 0.73 -9.21 3.33
C MET A 72 1.87 -8.71 4.21
N GLY A 73 1.70 -7.51 4.76
CA GLY A 73 2.60 -6.93 5.75
C GLY A 73 2.46 -7.55 7.15
N PRO A 74 3.29 -7.11 8.11
CA PRO A 74 3.25 -7.60 9.48
C PRO A 74 1.89 -7.36 10.16
N GLU A 75 1.57 -8.15 11.19
CA GLU A 75 0.35 -7.97 12.00
C GLU A 75 0.25 -6.55 12.60
N GLY A 76 -0.95 -5.98 12.53
CA GLY A 76 -1.24 -4.64 13.05
C GLY A 76 -0.64 -3.50 12.20
N SER A 77 -0.26 -3.79 10.96
CA SER A 77 0.26 -2.80 10.02
C SER A 77 -0.84 -1.95 9.37
N PHE A 78 -2.11 -2.36 9.46
CA PHE A 78 -3.23 -1.66 8.87
C PHE A 78 -4.44 -1.53 9.80
N GLY A 79 -5.37 -0.64 9.44
CA GLY A 79 -6.73 -0.61 9.97
C GLY A 79 -6.82 -0.46 11.50
N HIS A 80 -7.72 -1.24 12.11
CA HIS A 80 -8.01 -1.11 13.55
C HIS A 80 -6.80 -1.47 14.42
N GLY A 81 -6.07 -2.54 14.06
CA GLY A 81 -4.85 -2.93 14.76
C GLY A 81 -3.77 -1.85 14.71
N PHE A 82 -3.58 -1.19 13.56
CA PHE A 82 -2.68 -0.05 13.44
C PHE A 82 -3.13 1.12 14.34
N ASN A 83 -4.41 1.47 14.29
CA ASN A 83 -4.97 2.59 15.06
C ASN A 83 -4.88 2.37 16.58
N GLN A 84 -5.23 1.17 17.07
CA GLN A 84 -5.16 0.84 18.51
C GLN A 84 -3.74 0.93 19.07
N ASN A 85 -2.72 0.70 18.25
CA ASN A 85 -1.31 0.79 18.63
C ASN A 85 -0.70 2.20 18.44
N GLY A 86 -1.52 3.23 18.20
CA GLY A 86 -1.05 4.61 17.96
C GLY A 86 -0.38 4.81 16.59
N GLY A 87 -0.69 3.93 15.65
CA GLY A 87 -0.13 3.90 14.31
C GLY A 87 1.32 3.45 14.25
N GLY A 88 2.04 3.99 13.28
CA GLY A 88 3.43 3.60 13.02
C GLY A 88 4.09 4.52 12.01
N ALA A 89 5.15 4.00 11.39
CA ALA A 89 5.79 4.61 10.23
C ALA A 89 5.95 3.56 9.13
N TYR A 90 5.76 4.01 7.90
CA TYR A 90 6.09 3.26 6.68
C TYR A 90 7.23 3.97 5.97
N ALA A 91 8.11 3.19 5.35
CA ALA A 91 9.10 3.70 4.41
C ALA A 91 9.06 2.86 3.14
N CYS A 92 9.15 3.52 1.99
CA CYS A 92 9.35 2.89 0.68
C CYS A 92 10.67 3.42 0.11
N GLU A 93 11.66 2.55 -0.03
CA GLU A 93 12.87 2.85 -0.80
C GLU A 93 12.63 2.39 -2.24
N TRP A 94 12.57 3.36 -3.15
CA TRP A 94 12.57 3.11 -4.58
C TRP A 94 13.88 3.66 -5.16
N ILE A 95 14.81 2.76 -5.45
CA ILE A 95 16.01 3.08 -6.22
C ILE A 95 15.76 2.58 -7.64
N TYR A 96 15.74 3.53 -8.59
CA TYR A 96 15.46 3.27 -9.99
C TYR A 96 16.23 2.05 -10.51
N ASP A 97 15.48 1.07 -11.03
CA ASP A 97 15.96 -0.21 -11.58
C ASP A 97 16.78 -1.10 -10.64
N GLN A 98 16.90 -0.76 -9.35
CA GLN A 98 17.72 -1.50 -8.40
C GLN A 98 16.90 -2.15 -7.29
N THR A 99 16.05 -1.39 -6.60
CA THR A 99 15.29 -1.93 -5.46
C THR A 99 13.94 -1.23 -5.30
N ILE A 100 12.95 -2.00 -4.88
CA ILE A 100 11.72 -1.50 -4.26
C ILE A 100 11.58 -2.25 -2.93
N LYS A 101 11.80 -1.55 -1.81
CA LYS A 101 11.72 -2.13 -0.47
C LYS A 101 10.71 -1.37 0.37
N ILE A 102 9.95 -2.09 1.18
CA ILE A 102 8.96 -1.49 2.06
C ILE A 102 9.18 -1.98 3.49
N TRP A 103 9.18 -1.03 4.42
CA TRP A 103 9.26 -1.26 5.86
C TRP A 103 7.99 -0.75 6.53
N PHE A 104 7.66 -1.40 7.65
CA PHE A 104 6.67 -0.94 8.61
C PHE A 104 7.27 -1.08 10.01
N TRP A 105 7.15 -0.02 10.81
CA TRP A 105 7.44 -0.04 12.23
C TRP A 105 6.21 0.36 13.02
N LYS A 106 5.88 -0.43 14.04
CA LYS A 106 4.92 -0.04 15.08
C LYS A 106 5.43 1.22 15.78
N ARG A 107 4.53 2.03 16.34
CA ARG A 107 4.86 3.32 16.97
C ARG A 107 6.08 3.28 17.90
N ALA A 108 6.19 2.24 18.73
CA ALA A 108 7.26 2.09 19.72
C ALA A 108 8.63 1.73 19.12
N ASP A 109 8.64 1.20 17.89
CA ASP A 109 9.83 0.61 17.25
C ASP A 109 10.38 1.46 16.10
N ILE A 110 9.87 2.68 15.90
CA ILE A 110 10.30 3.58 14.82
C ILE A 110 11.76 4.00 15.06
N PRO A 111 12.70 3.67 14.15
CA PRO A 111 14.09 4.11 14.28
C PRO A 111 14.20 5.64 14.25
N ALA A 112 15.05 6.21 15.11
CA ALA A 112 15.16 7.66 15.25
C ALA A 112 15.54 8.38 13.95
N ASN A 113 16.39 7.78 13.12
CA ASN A 113 16.85 8.38 11.87
C ASN A 113 15.79 8.39 10.76
N VAL A 114 14.76 7.53 10.81
CA VAL A 114 13.61 7.58 9.87
C VAL A 114 12.89 8.92 9.97
N LEU A 115 12.90 9.54 11.15
CA LEU A 115 12.25 10.82 11.44
C LEU A 115 13.22 12.01 11.32
N GLY A 116 14.46 11.79 10.87
CA GLY A 116 15.47 12.83 10.66
C GLY A 116 15.46 13.41 9.25
N ASP A 117 16.46 14.24 8.95
CA ASP A 117 16.66 14.86 7.62
C ASP A 117 17.73 14.14 6.78
N SER A 118 18.27 13.03 7.31
CA SER A 118 19.29 12.20 6.66
C SER A 118 19.04 10.73 6.97
N PRO A 119 17.94 10.15 6.45
CA PRO A 119 17.64 8.73 6.63
C PRO A 119 18.74 7.84 6.03
N ASP A 120 19.03 6.71 6.69
CA ASP A 120 19.92 5.67 6.18
C ASP A 120 19.23 4.31 6.20
N PRO A 121 18.67 3.85 5.06
CA PRO A 121 17.98 2.56 4.95
C PRO A 121 18.80 1.34 5.38
N ASN A 122 20.13 1.42 5.40
CA ASN A 122 20.98 0.29 5.82
C ASN A 122 20.91 0.03 7.33
N THR A 123 20.46 1.00 8.12
CA THR A 123 20.36 0.92 9.59
C THR A 123 18.97 0.51 10.08
N TRP A 124 18.02 0.38 9.16
CA TRP A 124 16.59 0.21 9.44
C TRP A 124 16.16 -1.23 9.73
N GLY A 125 17.09 -2.18 9.59
CA GLY A 125 16.81 -3.60 9.65
C GLY A 125 16.15 -4.11 8.37
N THR A 126 15.61 -5.32 8.46
CA THR A 126 15.05 -6.03 7.30
C THR A 126 13.72 -5.43 6.87
N PRO A 127 13.54 -5.03 5.59
CA PRO A 127 12.22 -4.68 5.07
C PRO A 127 11.31 -5.90 5.12
N TYR A 128 10.00 -5.71 5.31
CA TYR A 128 9.09 -6.87 5.24
C TYR A 128 8.94 -7.38 3.81
N VAL A 129 9.24 -6.54 2.81
CA VAL A 129 9.35 -6.95 1.41
C VAL A 129 10.45 -6.20 0.67
N SER A 130 11.18 -6.92 -0.17
CA SER A 130 12.09 -6.39 -1.17
C SER A 130 11.71 -6.99 -2.51
N PHE A 131 10.97 -6.24 -3.33
CA PHE A 131 10.56 -6.68 -4.66
C PHE A 131 11.72 -6.59 -5.66
N ASN A 132 11.65 -7.41 -6.71
CA ASN A 132 12.35 -7.15 -7.95
C ASN A 132 11.82 -5.83 -8.52
N PRO A 133 12.69 -4.84 -8.82
CA PRO A 133 12.28 -3.51 -9.27
C PRO A 133 11.72 -3.51 -10.69
N CYS A 134 11.77 -4.62 -11.43
CA CYS A 134 11.36 -4.74 -12.82
C CYS A 134 11.91 -3.59 -13.68
N PRO A 135 13.22 -3.62 -13.99
CA PRO A 135 13.94 -2.49 -14.58
C PRO A 135 13.22 -1.86 -15.79
N GLY A 136 13.01 -0.55 -15.71
CA GLY A 136 12.33 0.28 -16.71
C GLY A 136 10.80 0.29 -16.61
N TYR A 137 10.20 -0.32 -15.60
CA TYR A 137 8.73 -0.42 -15.46
C TYR A 137 8.13 0.65 -14.54
N PHE A 138 8.93 1.24 -13.64
CA PHE A 138 8.49 2.30 -12.73
C PHE A 138 9.18 3.61 -13.10
N LYS A 139 8.42 4.67 -13.38
CA LYS A 139 8.93 5.96 -13.83
C LYS A 139 8.03 7.11 -13.39
N ASP A 140 8.65 8.26 -13.12
CA ASP A 140 7.96 9.53 -12.90
C ASP A 140 6.76 9.39 -11.94
N MET A 141 7.04 8.84 -10.77
CA MET A 141 6.03 8.45 -9.79
C MET A 141 5.48 9.68 -9.03
N GLU A 142 4.16 9.76 -8.92
CA GLU A 142 3.44 10.70 -8.07
C GLU A 142 2.86 9.96 -6.85
N MET A 143 2.92 10.60 -5.67
CA MET A 143 2.34 10.03 -4.46
C MET A 143 0.87 10.41 -4.33
N VAL A 144 0.01 9.40 -4.12
CA VAL A 144 -1.43 9.55 -3.94
C VAL A 144 -1.83 9.10 -2.54
N VAL A 145 -2.70 9.87 -1.90
CA VAL A 145 -3.35 9.53 -0.65
C VAL A 145 -4.85 9.70 -0.85
N ASN A 146 -5.60 8.60 -0.77
CA ASN A 146 -7.05 8.64 -0.97
C ASN A 146 -7.78 7.60 -0.12
N THR A 147 -9.08 7.79 0.03
CA THR A 147 -9.99 6.75 0.48
C THR A 147 -11.16 6.72 -0.47
N THR A 148 -11.25 5.64 -1.25
CA THR A 148 -12.44 5.36 -2.05
C THR A 148 -13.39 4.46 -1.26
N LEU A 149 -14.62 4.31 -1.76
CA LEU A 149 -15.66 3.50 -1.14
C LEU A 149 -16.19 2.49 -2.17
N CYS A 150 -16.40 1.26 -1.73
CA CYS A 150 -16.76 0.14 -2.61
C CYS A 150 -15.78 -0.01 -3.79
N GLY A 151 -16.17 0.39 -4.99
CA GLY A 151 -15.35 0.27 -6.19
C GLY A 151 -15.02 -1.18 -6.56
N ASP A 152 -14.04 -1.32 -7.44
CA ASP A 152 -13.70 -2.60 -8.09
C ASP A 152 -13.18 -3.66 -7.12
N TRP A 153 -12.51 -3.26 -6.03
CA TRP A 153 -12.04 -4.21 -5.04
C TRP A 153 -12.99 -4.30 -3.84
N ALA A 154 -13.09 -3.23 -3.04
CA ALA A 154 -13.87 -3.25 -1.80
C ALA A 154 -15.34 -3.62 -2.03
N GLY A 155 -15.93 -3.15 -3.14
CA GLY A 155 -17.30 -3.46 -3.51
C GLY A 155 -17.50 -4.92 -3.87
N ASN A 156 -16.62 -5.50 -4.69
CA ASN A 156 -16.74 -6.88 -5.14
C ASN A 156 -16.50 -7.90 -4.02
N VAL A 157 -15.62 -7.60 -3.06
CA VAL A 157 -15.40 -8.46 -1.89
C VAL A 157 -16.30 -8.13 -0.70
N PHE A 158 -17.15 -7.10 -0.81
CA PHE A 158 -18.12 -6.78 0.24
C PHE A 158 -19.11 -7.94 0.42
N PRO A 159 -19.58 -8.25 1.64
CA PRO A 159 -20.60 -9.28 1.85
C PRO A 159 -21.87 -9.01 1.03
N GLY A 160 -22.13 -9.87 0.03
CA GLY A 160 -23.23 -9.71 -0.93
C GLY A 160 -22.90 -8.88 -2.17
N GLY A 161 -21.62 -8.55 -2.39
CA GLY A 161 -21.08 -7.93 -3.59
C GLY A 161 -21.36 -6.44 -3.73
N LEU A 162 -21.03 -5.91 -4.92
CA LEU A 162 -21.02 -4.48 -5.22
C LEU A 162 -22.37 -3.81 -4.99
N GLU A 163 -23.48 -4.46 -5.35
CA GLU A 163 -24.84 -3.93 -5.12
C GLU A 163 -25.12 -3.70 -3.63
N LYS A 164 -24.79 -4.69 -2.78
CA LYS A 164 -24.95 -4.57 -1.33
C LYS A 164 -24.00 -3.56 -0.73
N CYS A 165 -22.80 -3.42 -1.28
CA CYS A 165 -21.88 -2.35 -0.89
C CYS A 165 -22.49 -0.97 -1.16
N GLY A 166 -23.05 -0.75 -2.35
CA GLY A 166 -23.76 0.49 -2.70
C GLY A 166 -24.95 0.75 -1.77
N GLY A 167 -25.79 -0.26 -1.52
CA GLY A 167 -26.90 -0.15 -0.57
C GLY A 167 -26.45 0.21 0.85
N TYR A 168 -25.30 -0.32 1.29
CA TYR A 168 -24.71 -0.01 2.58
C TYR A 168 -24.27 1.47 2.69
N LEU A 169 -23.72 2.04 1.61
CA LEU A 169 -23.33 3.45 1.54
C LEU A 169 -24.52 4.41 1.57
N TRP A 170 -25.62 4.04 0.89
CA TRP A 170 -26.81 4.90 0.81
C TRP A 170 -27.69 4.86 2.06
N ASP A 171 -27.56 3.82 2.90
CA ASP A 171 -28.25 3.77 4.19
C ASP A 171 -27.53 4.66 5.22
N THR A 172 -28.09 5.86 5.44
CA THR A 172 -27.59 6.85 6.40
C THR A 172 -27.41 6.34 7.83
N LYS A 173 -28.06 5.23 8.22
CA LYS A 173 -27.82 4.58 9.52
C LYS A 173 -26.40 4.03 9.63
N ASN A 174 -25.70 3.83 8.52
CA ASN A 174 -24.32 3.37 8.49
C ASN A 174 -23.30 4.52 8.58
N ASN A 175 -23.69 5.79 8.44
CA ASN A 175 -22.77 6.94 8.49
C ASN A 175 -21.85 6.94 9.73
N PRO A 176 -22.34 6.67 10.96
CA PRO A 176 -21.47 6.65 12.14
C PRO A 176 -20.36 5.59 12.08
N LYS A 177 -20.51 4.55 11.25
CA LYS A 177 -19.52 3.49 11.09
C LYS A 177 -18.28 3.94 10.32
N PHE A 178 -18.34 5.07 9.59
CA PHE A 178 -17.22 5.64 8.85
C PHE A 178 -16.40 6.65 9.67
N ARG A 179 -16.74 6.86 10.95
CA ARG A 179 -16.07 7.86 11.80
C ARG A 179 -14.56 7.65 11.88
N ASP A 180 -14.11 6.41 11.82
CA ASP A 180 -12.68 6.07 11.94
C ASP A 180 -12.02 5.89 10.55
N ALA A 181 -12.72 6.22 9.46
CA ALA A 181 -12.23 6.14 8.08
C ALA A 181 -11.57 7.47 7.65
N TYR A 182 -10.45 7.81 8.27
CA TYR A 182 -9.64 8.97 7.92
C TYR A 182 -8.15 8.68 8.11
N PHE A 183 -7.31 9.42 7.39
CA PHE A 183 -5.88 9.45 7.65
C PHE A 183 -5.54 10.59 8.61
N LEU A 184 -4.76 10.29 9.64
CA LEU A 184 -4.09 11.30 10.48
C LEU A 184 -2.59 11.23 10.26
N ILE A 185 -2.09 12.04 9.33
CA ILE A 185 -0.69 11.98 8.89
C ILE A 185 0.12 13.02 9.65
N ARG A 186 1.09 12.54 10.45
CA ARG A 186 2.03 13.42 11.16
C ARG A 186 3.00 14.13 10.20
N SER A 187 3.53 13.40 9.23
CA SER A 187 4.45 13.94 8.22
C SER A 187 4.58 13.00 7.03
N VAL A 188 4.76 13.57 5.85
CA VAL A 188 5.29 12.91 4.66
C VAL A 188 6.63 13.56 4.35
N ARG A 189 7.68 12.75 4.11
CA ARG A 189 9.01 13.25 3.77
C ARG A 189 9.54 12.43 2.60
N ILE A 190 10.05 13.12 1.58
CA ILE A 190 10.60 12.51 0.38
C ILE A 190 12.07 12.90 0.32
N PHE A 191 12.93 11.91 0.11
CA PHE A 191 14.37 12.07 0.04
C PHE A 191 14.87 11.53 -1.29
N THR A 192 15.90 12.15 -1.82
CA THR A 192 16.63 11.65 -2.98
C THR A 192 18.02 11.22 -2.53
N GLN A 193 18.53 10.13 -3.12
CA GLN A 193 19.96 9.85 -3.00
C GLN A 193 20.72 10.93 -3.75
N LYS A 194 21.79 11.45 -3.14
CA LYS A 194 22.72 12.31 -3.88
C LYS A 194 23.28 11.48 -5.05
N PRO A 195 23.33 12.04 -6.27
CA PRO A 195 24.08 11.41 -7.35
C PRO A 195 25.50 11.13 -6.87
N THR A 196 25.98 9.91 -7.03
CA THR A 196 27.38 9.55 -6.82
C THR A 196 28.26 10.14 -7.91
#